data_AF-A0A0Q7AVT5-F1
#
_entry.id   AF-A0A0Q7AVT5-F1
#
_cell.length_a   1.000
_cell.length_b   1.000
_cell.length_c   1.000
_cell.angle_alpha   90.00
_cell.angle_beta   90.00
_cell.angle_gamma   90.00
#
_symmetry.space_group_name_H-M   'P 1'
#
loop_
_entity.id
_entity.type
_entity.pdbx_description
1 polymer ?
#
loop_
_entity_poly.entity_id
_entity_poly.type
_entity_poly.pdbx_seq_one_letter_code
_entity_poly.pdbx_strand_id
1 'polypeptide(L)'
;MSASKADAERRPEHWSADAGHRDVVKLDIPADAARERRFEIYVRLVAANPAARPGATHALRVLVDGALEWERSASTPGDGPDSLDLRLARTVPVGRPLRLNATCAVRGGAQRVALSITADEEP
;
A
#
# COMPACT_ATOMS: atom_id res chain seq x y z
N MET A 1 -22.11 -25.30 -4.40
CA MET A 1 -22.61 -24.01 -4.90
C MET A 1 -21.81 -23.69 -6.14
N SER A 2 -22.41 -23.75 -7.33
CA SER A 2 -21.69 -23.47 -8.58
C SER A 2 -21.62 -21.96 -8.77
N ALA A 3 -20.41 -21.44 -9.02
CA ALA A 3 -20.22 -20.08 -9.49
C ALA A 3 -21.02 -19.86 -10.77
N SER A 4 -21.68 -18.71 -10.88
CA SER A 4 -22.46 -18.38 -12.07
C SER A 4 -21.52 -18.16 -13.27
N LYS A 5 -21.99 -18.40 -14.49
CA LYS A 5 -21.20 -18.13 -15.71
C LYS A 5 -20.70 -16.67 -15.79
N ALA A 6 -21.40 -15.74 -15.13
CA ALA A 6 -21.02 -14.34 -15.03
C ALA A 6 -19.83 -14.08 -14.07
N ASP A 7 -19.61 -14.92 -13.05
CA ASP A 7 -18.42 -14.84 -12.20
C ASP A 7 -17.16 -15.27 -12.96
N ALA A 8 -17.29 -16.29 -13.82
CA ALA A 8 -16.17 -16.83 -14.61
C ALA A 8 -15.69 -15.90 -15.75
N GLU A 9 -16.49 -14.90 -16.14
CA GLU A 9 -16.17 -13.95 -17.21
C GLU A 9 -15.60 -12.62 -16.69
N ARG A 10 -15.59 -12.38 -15.37
CA ARG A 10 -15.14 -11.11 -14.81
C ARG A 10 -13.61 -11.10 -14.70
N ARG A 11 -12.98 -10.12 -15.36
CA ARG A 11 -11.52 -9.93 -15.32
C ARG A 11 -11.08 -9.53 -13.89
N PRO A 12 -9.93 -10.01 -13.41
CA PRO A 12 -9.38 -9.58 -12.14
C PRO A 12 -9.24 -8.05 -12.09
N GLU A 13 -9.65 -7.46 -10.97
CA GLU A 13 -9.60 -6.02 -10.74
C GLU A 13 -8.17 -5.55 -10.41
N HIS A 14 -7.79 -4.37 -10.91
CA HIS A 14 -6.56 -3.68 -10.51
C HIS A 14 -6.93 -2.33 -9.90
N TRP A 15 -6.40 -2.07 -8.70
CA TRP A 15 -6.61 -0.83 -7.96
C TRP A 15 -5.26 -0.22 -7.58
N SER A 16 -5.15 1.10 -7.67
CA SER A 16 -3.92 1.81 -7.29
C SER A 16 -4.19 3.21 -6.75
N ALA A 17 -3.30 3.68 -5.89
CA ALA A 17 -3.28 5.06 -5.39
C ALA A 17 -1.84 5.53 -5.15
N ASP A 18 -1.61 6.83 -5.35
CA ASP A 18 -0.35 7.51 -5.05
C ASP A 18 -0.62 8.72 -4.12
N ALA A 19 0.30 8.98 -3.19
CA ALA A 19 0.16 10.05 -2.22
C ALA A 19 0.32 11.45 -2.82
N GLY A 20 0.86 11.57 -4.04
CA GLY A 20 1.28 12.83 -4.64
C GLY A 20 2.28 13.52 -3.75
N HIS A 21 1.91 14.69 -3.21
CA HIS A 21 2.72 15.47 -2.26
C HIS A 21 2.41 15.20 -0.78
N ARG A 22 1.43 14.34 -0.47
CA ARG A 22 0.98 14.05 0.89
C ARG A 22 1.86 12.98 1.53
N ASP A 23 1.85 12.91 2.85
CA ASP A 23 2.53 11.86 3.62
C ASP A 23 1.64 10.64 3.90
N VAL A 24 0.42 10.66 3.37
CA VAL A 24 -0.55 9.57 3.48
C VAL A 24 -1.14 9.26 2.12
N VAL A 25 -1.28 7.97 1.83
CA VAL A 25 -2.04 7.44 0.70
C VAL A 25 -3.15 6.53 1.22
N LYS A 26 -4.32 6.64 0.59
CA LYS A 26 -5.50 5.84 0.89
C LYS A 26 -5.95 5.15 -0.37
N LEU A 27 -6.27 3.87 -0.26
CA LEU A 27 -6.90 3.09 -1.32
C LEU A 27 -8.15 2.43 -0.75
N ASP A 28 -9.31 2.87 -1.20
CA ASP A 28 -10.62 2.32 -0.81
C ASP A 28 -11.18 1.51 -1.98
N ILE A 29 -11.26 0.19 -1.80
CA ILE A 29 -11.85 -0.73 -2.77
C ILE A 29 -13.30 -0.99 -2.34
N PRO A 30 -14.30 -0.66 -3.18
CA PRO A 30 -15.70 -0.87 -2.86
C PRO A 30 -16.03 -2.34 -2.62
N ALA A 31 -17.09 -2.60 -1.85
CA ALA A 31 -17.62 -3.95 -1.66
C ALA A 31 -18.16 -4.53 -2.97
N ASP A 32 -17.98 -5.83 -3.18
CA ASP A 32 -18.69 -6.59 -4.20
C ASP A 32 -19.85 -7.35 -3.53
N ALA A 33 -21.06 -7.19 -4.06
CA ALA A 33 -22.27 -7.77 -3.48
C ALA A 33 -22.46 -9.27 -3.80
N ALA A 34 -21.70 -9.82 -4.75
CA ALA A 34 -21.90 -11.15 -5.27
C ALA A 34 -20.80 -12.15 -4.88
N ARG A 35 -19.57 -11.68 -4.67
CA ARG A 35 -18.41 -12.57 -4.54
C ARG A 35 -17.38 -12.12 -3.50
N GLU A 36 -16.73 -13.12 -2.92
CA GLU A 36 -15.48 -12.95 -2.19
C GLU A 36 -14.36 -12.67 -3.20
N ARG A 37 -13.43 -11.79 -2.85
CA ARG A 37 -12.30 -11.42 -3.70
C ARG A 37 -11.02 -11.59 -2.92
N ARG A 38 -9.93 -11.93 -3.61
CA ARG A 38 -8.61 -12.04 -3.00
C ARG A 38 -7.68 -11.07 -3.70
N PHE A 39 -6.97 -10.25 -2.94
CA PHE A 39 -6.05 -9.24 -3.45
C PHE A 39 -4.63 -9.50 -2.98
N GLU A 40 -3.69 -9.43 -3.91
CA GLU A 40 -2.28 -9.20 -3.66
C GLU A 40 -2.04 -7.70 -3.55
N ILE A 41 -1.57 -7.24 -2.39
CA ILE A 41 -1.37 -5.82 -2.07
C ILE A 41 0.13 -5.54 -2.01
N TYR A 42 0.54 -4.45 -2.67
CA TYR A 42 1.90 -3.94 -2.59
C TYR A 42 1.89 -2.48 -2.15
N VAL A 43 2.65 -2.18 -1.10
CA VAL A 43 2.83 -0.82 -0.58
C VAL A 43 4.30 -0.47 -0.66
N ARG A 44 4.61 0.70 -1.20
CA ARG A 44 5.98 1.16 -1.42
C ARG A 44 6.17 2.59 -0.94
N LEU A 45 7.15 2.80 -0.08
CA LEU A 45 7.70 4.11 0.27
C LEU A 45 9.10 4.22 -0.31
N VAL A 46 9.39 5.30 -1.03
CA VAL A 46 10.74 5.68 -1.45
C VAL A 46 11.12 6.99 -0.77
N ALA A 47 12.31 7.06 -0.20
CA ALA A 47 12.85 8.25 0.44
C ALA A 47 14.30 8.49 -0.01
N ALA A 48 14.75 9.74 0.04
CA ALA A 48 16.11 10.14 -0.27
C ALA A 48 16.64 11.11 0.77
N ASN A 49 17.96 11.17 0.94
CA ASN A 49 18.64 12.15 1.79
C ASN A 49 19.63 12.96 0.93
N PRO A 50 19.13 13.89 0.08
CA PRO A 50 19.97 14.56 -0.90
C PRO A 50 21.06 15.45 -0.28
N ALA A 51 20.86 15.88 0.97
CA ALA A 51 21.85 16.67 1.71
C ALA A 51 22.85 15.80 2.50
N ALA A 52 22.80 14.47 2.34
CA ALA A 52 23.64 13.49 3.03
C ALA A 52 23.75 13.73 4.55
N ARG A 53 22.65 14.17 5.17
CA ARG A 53 22.65 14.54 6.59
C ARG A 53 22.74 13.29 7.47
N PRO A 54 23.62 13.28 8.48
CA PRO A 54 23.68 12.16 9.42
C PRO A 54 22.37 12.06 10.21
N GLY A 55 21.93 10.84 10.49
CA GLY A 55 20.71 10.58 11.27
C GLY A 55 19.40 10.81 10.51
N ALA A 56 19.44 10.99 9.18
CA ALA A 56 18.23 11.00 8.36
C ALA A 56 17.54 9.64 8.41
N THR A 57 16.21 9.62 8.56
CA THR A 57 15.41 8.39 8.63
C THR A 57 14.13 8.52 7.85
N HIS A 58 13.60 7.36 7.43
CA HIS A 58 12.27 7.23 6.85
C HIS A 58 11.54 6.06 7.50
N ALA A 59 10.22 6.17 7.61
CA ALA A 59 9.37 5.18 8.23
C ALA A 59 8.07 5.03 7.44
N LEU A 60 7.53 3.81 7.44
CA LEU A 60 6.27 3.46 6.78
C LEU A 60 5.41 2.67 7.78
N ARG A 61 4.15 3.08 7.89
CA ARG A 61 3.10 2.41 8.66
C ARG A 61 1.92 2.10 7.74
N VAL A 62 1.44 0.87 7.78
CA VAL A 62 0.34 0.37 6.93
C VAL A 62 -0.79 -0.17 7.79
N LEU A 63 -2.00 0.32 7.53
CA LEU A 63 -3.23 -0.13 8.15
C LEU A 63 -4.14 -0.76 7.09
N VAL A 64 -4.77 -1.88 7.46
CA VAL A 64 -5.81 -2.55 6.67
C VAL A 64 -7.09 -2.58 7.49
N ASP A 65 -8.15 -2.01 6.94
CA ASP A 65 -9.45 -1.84 7.61
C ASP A 65 -9.35 -1.21 9.01
N GLY A 66 -8.37 -0.32 9.19
CA GLY A 66 -8.09 0.38 10.44
C GLY A 66 -7.21 -0.38 11.44
N ALA A 67 -6.92 -1.66 11.20
CA ALA A 67 -5.97 -2.44 12.00
C ALA A 67 -4.53 -2.16 11.53
N LEU A 68 -3.59 -2.02 12.48
CA LEU A 68 -2.17 -1.93 12.15
C LEU A 68 -1.68 -3.31 11.66
N GLU A 69 -1.21 -3.36 10.42
CA GLU A 69 -0.67 -4.59 9.84
C GLU A 69 0.85 -4.61 9.85
N TRP A 70 1.46 -3.45 9.64
CA TRP A 70 2.90 -3.37 9.49
C TRP A 70 3.43 -1.98 9.79
N GLU A 71 4.59 -1.92 10.45
CA GLU A 71 5.31 -0.68 10.73
C GLU A 71 6.81 -0.94 10.75
N ARG A 72 7.59 -0.08 10.09
CA ARG A 72 9.05 -0.12 10.13
C ARG A 72 9.65 1.27 9.92
N SER A 73 10.84 1.47 10.48
CA SER A 73 11.71 2.62 10.18
C SER A 73 13.11 2.16 9.76
N ALA A 74 13.78 2.95 8.95
CA ALA A 74 15.16 2.74 8.52
C ALA A 74 15.93 4.07 8.43
N SER A 75 17.26 3.99 8.45
CA SER A 75 18.13 5.13 8.11
C SER A 75 18.03 5.41 6.62
N THR A 76 17.99 6.69 6.24
CA THR A 76 18.00 7.10 4.83
C THR A 76 19.43 7.41 4.39
N PRO A 77 20.02 6.62 3.50
CA PRO A 77 21.40 6.80 3.08
C PRO A 77 21.56 8.07 2.22
N GLY A 78 22.75 8.67 2.25
CA GLY A 78 23.06 9.92 1.56
C GLY A 78 23.53 9.76 0.11
N ASP A 79 23.78 8.53 -0.33
CA ASP A 79 24.33 8.17 -1.65
C ASP A 79 23.25 7.76 -2.67
N GLY A 80 21.97 7.79 -2.28
CA GLY A 80 20.86 7.47 -3.17
C GLY A 80 19.51 7.36 -2.45
N PRO A 81 18.44 7.11 -3.20
CA PRO A 81 17.15 6.76 -2.61
C PRO A 81 17.19 5.36 -1.98
N ASP A 82 16.39 5.17 -0.96
CA ASP A 82 16.11 3.87 -0.32
C ASP A 82 14.59 3.66 -0.20
N SER A 83 14.17 2.43 0.04
CA SER A 83 12.75 2.08 0.09
C SER A 83 12.35 1.13 1.20
N LEU A 84 11.12 1.32 1.69
CA LEU A 84 10.40 0.34 2.50
C LEU A 84 9.23 -0.20 1.69
N ASP A 85 9.25 -1.52 1.51
CA ASP A 85 8.27 -2.24 0.71
C ASP A 85 7.55 -3.28 1.57
N LEU A 86 6.26 -3.41 1.36
CA LEU A 86 5.41 -4.42 1.98
C LEU A 86 4.57 -5.10 0.92
N ARG A 87 4.57 -6.44 0.93
CA ARG A 87 3.66 -7.27 0.15
C ARG A 87 2.84 -8.15 1.07
N LEU A 88 1.53 -8.19 0.87
CA LEU A 88 0.61 -9.01 1.66
C LEU A 88 -0.61 -9.39 0.84
N ALA A 89 -1.22 -10.53 1.15
CA ALA A 89 -2.48 -10.96 0.55
C ALA A 89 -3.66 -10.71 1.49
N ARG A 90 -4.82 -10.35 0.94
CA ARG A 90 -6.07 -10.20 1.71
C ARG A 90 -7.25 -10.81 0.98
N THR A 91 -8.00 -11.64 1.69
CA THR A 91 -9.33 -12.09 1.27
C THR A 91 -10.37 -11.11 1.79
N VAL A 92 -11.23 -10.63 0.90
CA VAL A 92 -12.27 -9.64 1.14
C VAL A 92 -13.63 -10.34 1.00
N PRO A 93 -14.36 -10.55 2.10
CA PRO A 93 -15.66 -11.22 2.05
C PRO A 93 -16.70 -10.48 1.21
N VAL A 94 -17.72 -11.21 0.73
CA VAL A 94 -18.89 -10.64 0.05
C VAL A 94 -19.49 -9.50 0.87
N GLY A 95 -19.81 -8.38 0.21
CA GLY A 95 -20.44 -7.21 0.82
C GLY A 95 -19.51 -6.39 1.73
N ARG A 96 -18.21 -6.71 1.81
CA ARG A 96 -17.23 -5.94 2.57
C ARG A 96 -16.31 -5.11 1.66
N PRO A 97 -16.05 -3.84 2.00
CA PRO A 97 -15.00 -3.07 1.35
C PRO A 97 -13.62 -3.52 1.86
N LEU A 98 -12.57 -3.08 1.16
CA LEU A 98 -11.18 -3.16 1.64
C LEU A 98 -10.62 -1.74 1.69
N ARG A 99 -10.11 -1.33 2.85
CA ARG A 99 -9.56 0.01 3.07
C ARG A 99 -8.11 -0.06 3.48
N LEU A 100 -7.23 0.50 2.66
CA LEU A 100 -5.79 0.54 2.89
C LEU A 100 -5.37 1.96 3.20
N ASN A 101 -4.58 2.14 4.26
CA ASN A 101 -3.97 3.42 4.61
C ASN A 101 -2.49 3.21 4.83
N ALA A 102 -1.65 3.85 4.01
CA ALA A 102 -0.21 3.88 4.23
C ALA A 102 0.22 5.31 4.58
N THR A 103 0.95 5.45 5.68
CA THR A 103 1.46 6.74 6.16
C THR A 103 2.96 6.64 6.28
N CYS A 104 3.67 7.67 5.81
CA CYS A 104 5.10 7.77 5.97
C CYS A 104 5.50 8.89 6.93
N ALA A 105 6.70 8.78 7.48
CA ALA A 105 7.36 9.88 8.16
C ALA A 105 8.83 9.93 7.72
N VAL A 106 9.33 11.14 7.47
CA VAL A 106 10.75 11.38 7.18
C VAL A 106 11.32 12.37 8.19
N ARG A 107 12.58 12.17 8.60
CA ARG A 107 13.25 13.00 9.62
C ARG A 107 14.72 13.24 9.25
N GLY A 108 15.34 14.20 9.94
CA GLY A 108 16.79 14.46 9.82
C GLY A 108 17.22 14.98 8.45
N GLY A 109 16.30 15.54 7.66
CA GLY A 109 16.57 16.01 6.29
C GLY A 109 16.32 14.98 5.20
N ALA A 110 15.85 13.78 5.54
CA ALA A 110 15.25 12.88 4.56
C ALA A 110 14.03 13.54 3.91
N GLN A 111 13.82 13.22 2.65
CA GLN A 111 12.69 13.64 1.84
C GLN A 111 11.97 12.41 1.30
N ARG A 112 10.65 12.43 1.35
CA ARG A 112 9.85 11.41 0.66
C ARG A 112 9.92 11.68 -0.84
N VAL A 113 10.19 10.63 -1.61
CA VAL A 113 10.20 10.65 -3.07
C VAL A 113 8.87 10.13 -3.62
N ALA A 114 8.40 8.98 -3.13
CA ALA A 114 7.16 8.36 -3.57
C ALA A 114 6.49 7.58 -2.44
N LEU A 115 5.16 7.49 -2.47
CA LEU A 115 4.40 6.63 -1.59
C LEU A 115 3.15 6.15 -2.34
N SER A 116 3.05 4.84 -2.57
CA SER A 116 1.97 4.26 -3.36
C SER A 116 1.47 2.94 -2.79
N ILE A 117 0.24 2.58 -3.18
CA ILE A 117 -0.41 1.30 -2.92
C ILE A 117 -0.94 0.76 -4.25
N THR A 118 -0.71 -0.52 -4.52
CA THR A 118 -1.45 -1.28 -5.52
C THR A 118 -2.15 -2.48 -4.87
N ALA A 119 -3.28 -2.88 -5.43
CA ALA A 119 -3.99 -4.09 -5.07
C ALA A 119 -4.48 -4.76 -6.36
N ASP A 120 -3.96 -5.95 -6.61
CA ASP A 120 -4.27 -6.77 -7.77
C ASP A 120 -5.14 -7.94 -7.32
N GLU A 121 -6.33 -8.07 -7.87
CA GLU A 121 -7.19 -9.21 -7.62
C GLU A 121 -6.54 -10.47 -8.21
N GLU A 122 -6.50 -11.56 -7.43
CA GLU A 122 -6.07 -12.86 -7.93
C GLU A 122 -7.16 -13.44 -8.87
N PRO A 123 -6.78 -14.22 -9.90
CA PRO A 123 -7.73 -14.84 -10.85
C PRO A 123 -8.69 -15.86 -10.24
#